data_AF-A0A958EGD4-F1
#
_entry.id   AF-A0A958EGD4-F1
#
_cell.length_a   1.000
_cell.length_b   1.000
_cell.length_c   1.000
_cell.angle_alpha   90.00
_cell.angle_beta   90.00
_cell.angle_gamma   90.00
#
_symmetry.space_group_name_H-M   'P 1'
#
loop_
_entity.id
_entity.type
_entity.pdbx_description
1 polymer ?
#
loop_
_entity_poly.entity_id
_entity_poly.type
_entity_poly.pdbx_seq_one_letter_code
_entity_poly.pdbx_strand_id
1 'polypeptide(L)'
;MGKSYFPQIEKPIAYEGPDSKNPLAFKYYDQGRKVGGKTMAEHFRFSIAYWHTFMGNGTDMFGAPAFAREWHKSSNPMDRARATLEAAFEFIGKLGVAYYCFHDRDIAPEGATFSESCRNLETIVALAKTYQEQSGIKLLWGTANLFGNPIYGQGAGTSPNAHVMAMAAAQVKNAIDATYELNGENYVFWGGREGYETLLNTDLRHEQEQMARFLHMAVDY
;
A
#
# COMPACT_ATOMS: atom_id res chain seq x y z
N MET A 1 21.22 8.00 -13.29
CA MET A 1 20.90 6.66 -12.76
C MET A 1 21.12 6.70 -11.26
N GLY A 2 20.06 6.55 -10.48
CA GLY A 2 20.10 6.67 -9.01
C GLY A 2 20.80 5.49 -8.34
N LYS A 3 20.80 5.51 -7.00
CA LYS A 3 21.25 4.40 -6.16
C LYS A 3 20.44 3.13 -6.48
N SER A 4 21.10 1.99 -6.64
CA SER A 4 20.47 0.67 -6.78
C SER A 4 20.37 0.01 -5.40
N TYR A 5 19.17 -0.44 -5.02
CA TYR A 5 18.88 -1.15 -3.78
C TYR A 5 19.01 -2.67 -3.92
N PHE A 6 18.99 -3.19 -5.15
CA PHE A 6 19.17 -4.61 -5.47
C PHE A 6 20.31 -4.82 -6.47
N PRO A 7 21.57 -4.46 -6.14
CA PRO A 7 22.67 -4.42 -7.10
C PRO A 7 23.02 -5.79 -7.70
N GLN A 8 22.70 -6.90 -7.01
CA GLN A 8 22.93 -8.26 -7.52
C GLN A 8 21.91 -8.67 -8.60
N ILE A 9 20.82 -7.92 -8.77
CA ILE A 9 19.79 -8.16 -9.78
C ILE A 9 19.91 -7.06 -10.83
N GLU A 10 20.69 -7.31 -11.89
CA GLU A 10 21.00 -6.26 -12.88
C GLU A 10 19.89 -6.05 -13.92
N LYS A 11 19.11 -7.08 -14.20
CA LYS A 11 18.10 -7.10 -15.26
C LYS A 11 16.74 -7.52 -14.70
N PRO A 12 15.64 -7.17 -15.38
CA PRO A 12 14.35 -7.73 -15.07
C PRO A 12 14.36 -9.27 -15.10
N ILE A 13 13.61 -9.90 -14.18
CA ILE A 13 13.46 -11.34 -14.06
C ILE A 13 12.78 -11.87 -15.33
N ALA A 14 13.52 -12.65 -16.11
CA ALA A 14 13.06 -13.18 -17.38
C ALA A 14 12.29 -14.50 -17.23
N TYR A 15 11.51 -14.85 -18.25
CA TYR A 15 10.96 -16.20 -18.40
C TYR A 15 12.00 -17.13 -19.05
N GLU A 16 12.23 -18.29 -18.44
CA GLU A 16 13.17 -19.32 -18.94
C GLU A 16 12.51 -20.70 -19.15
N GLY A 17 11.20 -20.82 -18.89
CA GLY A 17 10.46 -22.06 -19.09
C GLY A 17 10.52 -23.07 -17.93
N PRO A 18 9.68 -24.13 -17.99
CA PRO A 18 9.39 -25.01 -16.86
C PRO A 18 10.60 -25.85 -16.40
N ASP A 19 11.55 -26.09 -17.29
CA ASP A 19 12.74 -26.90 -17.00
C ASP A 19 13.88 -26.09 -16.36
N SER A 20 13.80 -24.75 -16.35
CA SER A 20 14.83 -23.89 -15.78
C SER A 20 15.05 -24.18 -14.29
N LYS A 21 16.34 -24.24 -13.92
CA LYS A 21 16.80 -24.37 -12.53
C LYS A 21 17.27 -23.04 -11.94
N ASN A 22 17.32 -21.97 -12.73
CA ASN A 22 17.71 -20.64 -12.25
C ASN A 22 16.64 -20.13 -11.28
N PRO A 23 16.90 -19.95 -9.97
CA PRO A 23 15.87 -19.50 -9.04
C PRO A 23 15.34 -18.09 -9.36
N LEU A 24 16.11 -17.26 -10.05
CA LEU A 24 15.79 -15.87 -10.41
C LEU A 24 15.30 -15.75 -11.86
N ALA A 25 14.40 -16.65 -12.24
CA ALA A 25 13.70 -16.65 -13.52
C ALA A 25 12.27 -17.17 -13.35
N PHE A 26 11.34 -16.71 -14.16
CA PHE A 26 9.99 -17.27 -14.23
C PHE A 26 10.00 -18.58 -15.01
N LYS A 27 9.34 -19.61 -14.46
CA LYS A 27 9.24 -20.94 -15.10
C LYS A 27 7.94 -21.10 -15.89
N TYR A 28 6.93 -20.31 -15.52
CA TYR A 28 5.57 -20.41 -16.06
C TYR A 28 4.98 -19.07 -16.47
N TYR A 29 5.37 -17.99 -15.78
CA TYR A 29 4.89 -16.65 -16.10
C TYR A 29 5.71 -16.07 -17.26
N ASP A 30 5.13 -16.11 -18.45
CA ASP A 30 5.58 -15.36 -19.61
C ASP A 30 4.56 -14.25 -19.87
N GLN A 31 4.92 -13.01 -19.54
CA GLN A 31 4.04 -11.85 -19.64
C GLN A 31 3.40 -11.68 -21.03
N GLY A 32 4.12 -12.04 -22.10
CA GLY A 32 3.68 -11.88 -23.49
C GLY A 32 2.89 -13.07 -24.03
N ARG A 33 2.93 -14.22 -23.34
CA ARG A 33 2.23 -15.43 -23.78
C ARG A 33 0.73 -15.20 -23.78
N LYS A 34 0.11 -15.43 -24.93
CA LYS A 34 -1.36 -15.40 -25.06
C LYS A 34 -1.99 -16.65 -24.47
N VAL A 35 -3.04 -16.46 -23.67
CA VAL A 35 -3.92 -17.49 -23.14
C VAL A 35 -5.35 -17.09 -23.50
N GLY A 36 -5.92 -17.77 -24.50
CA GLY A 36 -7.14 -17.29 -25.16
C GLY A 36 -6.89 -15.93 -25.84
N GLY A 37 -7.76 -14.95 -25.61
CA GLY A 37 -7.70 -13.63 -26.24
C GLY A 37 -6.80 -12.59 -25.58
N LYS A 38 -6.19 -12.90 -24.42
CA LYS A 38 -5.38 -11.97 -23.62
C LYS A 38 -4.00 -12.53 -23.32
N THR A 39 -3.04 -11.65 -23.05
CA THR A 39 -1.72 -12.05 -22.53
C THR A 39 -1.83 -12.50 -21.07
N MET A 40 -0.84 -13.25 -20.57
CA MET A 40 -0.78 -13.60 -19.15
C MET A 40 -0.76 -12.35 -18.26
N ALA A 41 -0.04 -11.29 -18.66
CA ALA A 41 0.00 -10.04 -17.90
C ALA A 41 -1.39 -9.40 -17.76
N GLU A 42 -2.20 -9.41 -18.83
CA GLU A 42 -3.58 -8.89 -18.84
C GLU A 42 -4.54 -9.73 -18.00
N HIS A 43 -4.31 -11.04 -17.89
CA HIS A 43 -5.10 -11.92 -17.04
C HIS A 43 -4.75 -11.77 -15.56
N PHE A 44 -3.46 -11.83 -15.23
CA PHE A 44 -3.02 -11.90 -13.84
C PHE A 44 -2.95 -10.55 -13.15
N ARG A 45 -2.55 -9.50 -13.87
CA ARG A 45 -2.45 -8.13 -13.35
C ARG A 45 -1.77 -8.05 -11.97
N PHE A 46 -0.64 -8.76 -11.81
CA PHE A 46 0.05 -8.86 -10.53
C PHE A 46 0.39 -7.48 -9.95
N SER A 47 0.17 -7.36 -8.64
CA SER A 47 0.41 -6.15 -7.85
C SER A 47 1.30 -6.45 -6.65
N ILE A 48 2.20 -5.53 -6.32
CA ILE A 48 3.06 -5.60 -5.14
C ILE A 48 2.42 -4.85 -3.97
N ALA A 49 2.21 -5.57 -2.86
CA ALA A 49 1.74 -5.04 -1.59
C ALA A 49 2.86 -4.27 -0.88
N TYR A 50 2.75 -2.94 -0.85
CA TYR A 50 3.81 -2.06 -0.35
C TYR A 50 4.15 -2.34 1.13
N TRP A 51 3.13 -2.55 1.96
CA TRP A 51 3.30 -2.81 3.40
C TRP A 51 4.14 -4.06 3.69
N HIS A 52 3.90 -5.18 3.02
CA HIS A 52 4.67 -6.41 3.28
C HIS A 52 6.07 -6.35 2.67
N THR A 53 6.19 -5.85 1.44
CA THR A 53 7.45 -5.91 0.70
C THR A 53 8.48 -4.90 1.20
N PHE A 54 8.02 -3.68 1.51
CA PHE A 54 8.92 -2.57 1.80
C PHE A 54 8.90 -2.12 3.25
N MET A 55 7.73 -2.16 3.92
CA MET A 55 7.60 -1.72 5.31
C MET A 55 7.82 -2.84 6.33
N GLY A 56 7.49 -4.09 5.97
CA GLY A 56 7.69 -5.26 6.81
C GLY A 56 9.16 -5.42 7.25
N ASN A 57 9.36 -5.53 8.55
CA ASN A 57 10.69 -5.59 9.18
C ASN A 57 10.94 -6.91 9.94
N GLY A 58 10.02 -7.88 9.86
CA GLY A 58 10.13 -9.18 10.49
C GLY A 58 9.76 -9.21 11.98
N THR A 59 9.23 -8.11 12.53
CA THR A 59 8.63 -8.10 13.88
C THR A 59 7.42 -9.03 13.94
N ASP A 60 7.29 -9.75 15.06
CA ASP A 60 6.10 -10.51 15.42
C ASP A 60 5.70 -10.20 16.88
N MET A 61 4.67 -10.89 17.40
CA MET A 61 4.16 -10.67 18.75
C MET A 61 5.12 -11.07 19.88
N PHE A 62 6.27 -11.69 19.58
CA PHE A 62 7.24 -12.22 20.53
C PHE A 62 8.67 -11.71 20.31
N GLY A 63 8.94 -10.98 19.23
CA GLY A 63 10.30 -10.65 18.80
C GLY A 63 10.47 -9.26 18.19
N ALA A 64 11.71 -8.78 18.24
CA ALA A 64 12.11 -7.49 17.65
C ALA A 64 12.26 -7.58 16.11
N PRO A 65 12.37 -6.45 15.40
CA PRO A 65 12.62 -6.45 13.95
C PRO A 65 13.84 -7.29 13.56
N ALA A 66 13.70 -8.10 12.51
CA ALA A 66 14.75 -8.99 12.01
C ALA A 66 15.36 -8.53 10.68
N PHE A 67 14.69 -7.66 9.92
CA PHE A 67 15.15 -7.25 8.58
C PHE A 67 15.85 -5.89 8.62
N ALA A 68 17.13 -5.87 8.22
CA ALA A 68 17.86 -4.64 7.95
C ALA A 68 17.71 -4.27 6.46
N ARG A 69 16.94 -3.21 6.17
CA ARG A 69 16.70 -2.73 4.80
C ARG A 69 17.45 -1.44 4.51
N GLU A 70 18.10 -1.36 3.35
CA GLU A 70 18.88 -0.19 2.94
C GLU A 70 18.04 1.10 2.85
N TRP A 71 16.78 0.99 2.44
CA TRP A 71 15.84 2.10 2.33
C TRP A 71 15.27 2.57 3.69
N HIS A 72 15.55 1.87 4.79
CA HIS A 72 15.12 2.25 6.14
C HIS A 72 16.21 2.93 6.98
N LYS A 73 17.40 3.18 6.42
CA LYS A 73 18.56 3.69 7.19
C LYS A 73 18.44 5.13 7.67
N SER A 74 17.70 5.99 6.97
CA SER A 74 17.62 7.41 7.36
C SER A 74 16.89 7.58 8.70
N SER A 75 17.39 8.48 9.55
CA SER A 75 16.68 8.87 10.78
C SER A 75 15.46 9.73 10.49
N ASN A 76 15.48 10.51 9.39
CA ASN A 76 14.36 11.33 8.95
C ASN A 76 13.27 10.45 8.28
N PRO A 77 12.03 10.45 8.79
CA PRO A 77 10.94 9.63 8.24
C PRO A 77 10.62 9.90 6.77
N MET A 78 10.67 11.16 6.32
CA MET A 78 10.38 11.52 4.93
C MET A 78 11.49 11.07 3.99
N ASP A 79 12.75 11.11 4.43
CA ASP A 79 13.85 10.58 3.63
C ASP A 79 13.79 9.05 3.54
N ARG A 80 13.34 8.36 4.59
CA ARG A 80 13.02 6.92 4.50
C ARG A 80 11.91 6.67 3.49
N ALA A 81 10.82 7.44 3.51
CA ALA A 81 9.72 7.28 2.56
C ALA A 81 10.17 7.44 1.11
N ARG A 82 11.00 8.46 0.80
CA ARG A 82 11.60 8.65 -0.53
C ARG A 82 12.46 7.47 -0.95
N ALA A 83 13.37 7.02 -0.08
CA ALA A 83 14.23 5.88 -0.35
C ALA A 83 13.44 4.57 -0.53
N THR A 84 12.35 4.40 0.22
CA THR A 84 11.46 3.24 0.14
C THR A 84 10.72 3.23 -1.20
N LEU A 85 10.26 4.39 -1.66
CA LEU A 85 9.60 4.54 -2.94
C LEU A 85 10.57 4.24 -4.10
N GLU A 86 11.80 4.75 -4.04
CA GLU A 86 12.85 4.41 -5.01
C GLU A 86 13.11 2.89 -5.08
N ALA A 87 13.29 2.27 -3.91
CA ALA A 87 13.48 0.82 -3.83
C ALA A 87 12.26 0.05 -4.36
N ALA A 88 11.05 0.56 -4.13
CA ALA A 88 9.81 -0.05 -4.60
C ALA A 88 9.73 -0.08 -6.13
N PHE A 89 9.95 1.06 -6.79
CA PHE A 89 9.91 1.13 -8.25
C PHE A 89 11.05 0.34 -8.91
N GLU A 90 12.23 0.30 -8.30
CA GLU A 90 13.31 -0.59 -8.74
C GLU A 90 12.90 -2.07 -8.63
N PHE A 91 12.35 -2.48 -7.49
CA PHE A 91 11.92 -3.86 -7.25
C PHE A 91 10.83 -4.30 -8.22
N ILE A 92 9.77 -3.49 -8.37
CA ILE A 92 8.64 -3.76 -9.27
C ILE A 92 9.13 -3.86 -10.72
N GLY A 93 9.98 -2.92 -11.16
CA GLY A 93 10.56 -2.92 -12.49
C GLY A 93 11.44 -4.14 -12.75
N LYS A 94 12.25 -4.56 -11.76
CA LYS A 94 13.05 -5.78 -11.85
C LYS A 94 12.19 -7.03 -11.85
N LEU A 95 11.08 -7.07 -11.12
CA LEU A 95 10.19 -8.23 -11.16
C LEU A 95 9.40 -8.31 -12.48
N GLY A 96 9.26 -7.20 -13.21
CA GLY A 96 8.52 -7.15 -14.47
C GLY A 96 7.00 -7.23 -14.28
N VAL A 97 6.50 -6.72 -13.15
CA VAL A 97 5.05 -6.61 -12.87
C VAL A 97 4.59 -5.16 -13.03
N ALA A 98 3.30 -4.98 -13.27
CA ALA A 98 2.76 -3.69 -13.70
C ALA A 98 2.17 -2.85 -12.57
N TYR A 99 1.85 -3.46 -11.42
CA TYR A 99 1.07 -2.79 -10.38
C TYR A 99 1.71 -2.81 -9.00
N TYR A 100 1.31 -1.84 -8.18
CA TYR A 100 1.48 -1.85 -6.73
C TYR A 100 0.19 -1.40 -6.03
N CYS A 101 0.13 -1.61 -4.72
CA CYS A 101 -0.91 -1.10 -3.85
C CYS A 101 -0.33 -0.67 -2.51
N PHE A 102 -0.95 0.32 -1.87
CA PHE A 102 -0.45 0.90 -0.61
C PHE A 102 -1.59 1.32 0.32
N HIS A 103 -1.33 1.31 1.63
CA HIS A 103 -2.02 2.20 2.55
C HIS A 103 -1.31 3.55 2.60
N ASP A 104 -2.07 4.63 2.80
CA ASP A 104 -1.53 5.98 2.98
C ASP A 104 -0.38 6.07 4.00
N ARG A 105 -0.47 5.30 5.10
CA ARG A 105 0.56 5.21 6.16
C ARG A 105 1.76 4.32 5.82
N ASP A 106 1.69 3.55 4.73
CA ASP A 106 2.85 2.79 4.23
C ASP A 106 3.76 3.69 3.38
N ILE A 107 3.14 4.48 2.52
CA ILE A 107 3.87 5.27 1.52
C ILE A 107 4.42 6.57 2.13
N ALA A 108 3.74 7.15 3.13
CA ALA A 108 4.17 8.36 3.80
C ALA A 108 4.01 8.27 5.34
N PRO A 109 4.92 8.89 6.12
CA PRO A 109 4.87 8.89 7.57
C PRO A 109 3.83 9.88 8.10
N GLU A 110 3.26 9.57 9.26
CA GLU A 110 2.51 10.55 10.05
C GLU A 110 3.42 11.70 10.49
N GLY A 111 2.86 12.91 10.50
CA GLY A 111 3.47 14.08 11.12
C GLY A 111 3.03 14.27 12.58
N ALA A 112 3.44 15.38 13.19
CA ALA A 112 3.00 15.75 14.53
C ALA A 112 1.52 16.19 14.57
N THR A 113 0.96 16.53 13.40
CA THR A 113 -0.45 16.91 13.25
C THR A 113 -1.06 16.24 12.02
N PHE A 114 -2.38 16.13 11.99
CA PHE A 114 -3.10 15.60 10.82
C PHE A 114 -2.75 16.35 9.53
N SER A 115 -2.67 17.69 9.60
CA SER A 115 -2.30 18.53 8.46
C SER A 115 -0.87 18.25 7.96
N GLU A 116 0.06 17.94 8.87
CA GLU A 116 1.41 17.53 8.49
C GLU A 116 1.43 16.13 7.86
N SER A 117 0.65 15.18 8.38
CA SER A 117 0.48 13.86 7.75
C SER A 117 -0.07 13.98 6.32
N CYS A 118 -1.02 14.89 6.08
CA CYS A 118 -1.55 15.15 4.73
C CYS A 118 -0.46 15.70 3.79
N ARG A 119 0.30 16.72 4.23
CA ARG A 119 1.42 17.27 3.44
C ARG A 119 2.50 16.25 3.12
N ASN A 120 2.80 15.36 4.07
CA ASN A 120 3.74 14.26 3.86
C ASN A 120 3.23 13.32 2.77
N LEU A 121 1.96 12.92 2.84
CA LEU A 121 1.32 12.07 1.82
C LEU A 121 1.33 12.73 0.45
N GLU A 122 0.89 13.99 0.34
CA GLU A 122 0.90 14.77 -0.91
C GLU A 122 2.31 14.81 -1.53
N THR A 123 3.34 15.03 -0.71
CA THR A 123 4.74 15.08 -1.16
C THR A 123 5.18 13.75 -1.77
N ILE A 124 4.87 12.62 -1.11
CA ILE A 124 5.27 11.31 -1.62
C ILE A 124 4.42 10.89 -2.82
N VAL A 125 3.13 11.24 -2.85
CA VAL A 125 2.24 11.00 -3.99
C VAL A 125 2.76 11.71 -5.25
N ALA A 126 3.15 12.98 -5.15
CA ALA A 126 3.73 13.72 -6.28
C ALA A 126 5.01 13.04 -6.83
N LEU A 127 5.85 12.51 -5.93
CA LEU A 127 7.04 11.77 -6.32
C LEU A 127 6.69 10.40 -6.95
N ALA A 128 5.71 9.68 -6.40
CA ALA A 128 5.23 8.42 -6.94
C ALA A 128 4.68 8.58 -8.36
N LYS A 129 3.94 9.67 -8.61
CA LYS A 129 3.44 10.02 -9.95
C LYS A 129 4.59 10.17 -10.96
N THR A 130 5.65 10.87 -10.57
CA THR A 130 6.86 11.02 -11.40
C THR A 130 7.47 9.65 -11.73
N TYR A 131 7.53 8.72 -10.76
CA TYR A 131 8.04 7.37 -11.02
C TYR A 131 7.09 6.52 -11.88
N GLN A 132 5.77 6.66 -11.72
CA GLN A 132 4.79 6.00 -12.60
C GLN A 132 4.97 6.46 -14.05
N GLU A 133 5.12 7.76 -14.29
CA GLU A 133 5.35 8.34 -15.62
C GLU A 133 6.64 7.81 -16.27
N GLN A 134 7.71 7.68 -15.49
CA GLN A 134 9.01 7.20 -15.99
C GLN A 134 9.04 5.69 -16.27
N SER A 135 8.32 4.89 -15.47
CA SER A 135 8.43 3.43 -15.48
C SER A 135 7.27 2.73 -16.20
N GLY A 136 6.11 3.38 -16.32
CA GLY A 136 4.86 2.77 -16.76
C GLY A 136 4.19 1.87 -15.71
N ILE A 137 4.77 1.74 -14.51
CA ILE A 137 4.15 1.06 -13.37
C ILE A 137 2.92 1.86 -12.92
N LYS A 138 1.86 1.17 -12.52
CA LYS A 138 0.55 1.76 -12.18
C LYS A 138 0.13 1.43 -10.76
N LEU A 139 -0.73 2.27 -10.20
CA LEU A 139 -1.41 1.96 -8.95
C LEU A 139 -2.62 1.06 -9.27
N LEU A 140 -2.68 -0.14 -8.67
CA LEU A 140 -3.91 -0.93 -8.75
C LEU A 140 -4.95 -0.34 -7.81
N TRP A 141 -4.56 -0.08 -6.56
CA TRP A 141 -5.42 0.56 -5.57
C TRP A 141 -4.63 1.18 -4.42
N GLY A 142 -5.19 2.25 -3.88
CA GLY A 142 -4.82 2.79 -2.57
C GLY A 142 -5.90 2.49 -1.53
N THR A 143 -5.58 2.74 -0.27
CA THR A 143 -6.47 2.57 0.88
C THR A 143 -5.96 3.38 2.08
N ALA A 144 -6.80 3.58 3.10
CA ALA A 144 -6.41 4.20 4.35
C ALA A 144 -6.09 3.13 5.41
N ASN A 145 -4.95 3.25 6.09
CA ASN A 145 -4.67 2.45 7.29
C ASN A 145 -5.43 3.04 8.48
N LEU A 146 -6.64 2.52 8.72
CA LEU A 146 -7.51 2.89 9.83
C LEU A 146 -7.46 1.89 10.99
N PHE A 147 -6.30 1.25 11.21
CA PHE A 147 -6.21 0.16 12.18
C PHE A 147 -4.88 0.10 12.95
N GLY A 148 -3.82 0.73 12.43
CA GLY A 148 -2.50 0.74 13.03
C GLY A 148 -2.33 1.77 14.15
N ASN A 149 -2.88 2.97 13.98
CA ASN A 149 -2.78 4.03 14.99
C ASN A 149 -3.64 3.69 16.23
N PRO A 150 -3.12 3.88 17.47
CA PRO A 150 -3.87 3.57 18.70
C PRO A 150 -5.24 4.25 18.81
N ILE A 151 -5.45 5.39 18.14
CA ILE A 151 -6.74 6.08 18.12
C ILE A 151 -7.88 5.20 17.56
N TYR A 152 -7.56 4.27 16.68
CA TYR A 152 -8.52 3.33 16.06
C TYR A 152 -8.72 2.05 16.88
N GLY A 153 -8.20 2.00 18.12
CA GLY A 153 -8.28 0.80 18.96
C GLY A 153 -9.71 0.32 19.26
N GLN A 154 -10.71 1.20 19.13
CA GLN A 154 -12.13 0.91 19.31
C GLN A 154 -12.92 1.01 17.99
N GLY A 155 -12.27 0.82 16.84
CA GLY A 155 -12.88 1.01 15.53
C GLY A 155 -12.62 2.39 14.93
N ALA A 156 -12.91 2.52 13.64
CA ALA A 156 -12.74 3.77 12.90
C ALA A 156 -14.10 4.28 12.42
N GLY A 157 -14.66 3.70 11.36
CA GLY A 157 -16.05 3.94 10.96
C GLY A 157 -17.06 3.37 11.95
N THR A 158 -16.70 2.33 12.72
CA THR A 158 -17.55 1.77 13.79
C THR A 158 -17.23 2.33 15.18
N SER A 159 -16.38 3.35 15.31
CA SER A 159 -15.98 3.82 16.63
C SER A 159 -17.17 4.34 17.45
N PRO A 160 -17.27 4.03 18.75
CA PRO A 160 -18.26 4.65 19.64
C PRO A 160 -17.97 6.13 19.88
N ASN A 161 -16.80 6.63 19.47
CA ASN A 161 -16.42 8.04 19.55
C ASN A 161 -16.53 8.72 18.18
N ALA A 162 -17.49 9.63 18.03
CA ALA A 162 -17.73 10.37 16.80
C ALA A 162 -16.51 11.18 16.30
N HIS A 163 -15.62 11.63 17.19
CA HIS A 163 -14.38 12.30 16.76
C HIS A 163 -13.41 11.35 16.06
N VAL A 164 -13.37 10.07 16.46
CA VAL A 164 -12.52 9.06 15.81
C VAL A 164 -13.07 8.74 14.41
N MET A 165 -14.39 8.61 14.26
CA MET A 165 -15.02 8.48 12.94
C MET A 165 -14.72 9.69 12.04
N ALA A 166 -14.81 10.92 12.57
CA ALA A 166 -14.49 12.13 11.80
C ALA A 166 -13.03 12.14 11.33
N MET A 167 -12.09 11.72 12.19
CA MET A 167 -10.67 11.56 11.83
C MET A 167 -10.46 10.50 10.76
N ALA A 168 -11.15 9.35 10.89
CA ALA A 168 -11.12 8.28 9.89
C ALA A 168 -11.65 8.76 8.53
N ALA A 169 -12.75 9.52 8.52
CA ALA A 169 -13.34 10.07 7.30
C ALA A 169 -12.39 11.06 6.63
N ALA A 170 -11.75 11.93 7.41
CA ALA A 170 -10.73 12.85 6.90
C ALA A 170 -9.53 12.09 6.31
N GLN A 171 -9.07 11.01 6.94
CA GLN A 171 -7.99 10.19 6.42
C GLN A 171 -8.39 9.45 5.13
N VAL A 172 -9.59 8.88 5.07
CA VAL A 172 -10.14 8.24 3.85
C VAL A 172 -10.23 9.21 2.69
N LYS A 173 -10.72 10.44 2.92
CA LYS A 173 -10.73 11.50 1.91
C LYS A 173 -9.34 11.69 1.29
N ASN A 174 -8.30 11.84 2.13
CA ASN A 174 -6.93 12.05 1.65
C ASN A 174 -6.35 10.83 0.94
N ALA A 175 -6.71 9.61 1.39
CA ALA A 175 -6.30 8.38 0.72
C ALA A 175 -6.99 8.20 -0.64
N ILE A 176 -8.26 8.60 -0.77
CA ILE A 176 -8.99 8.64 -2.05
C ILE A 176 -8.32 9.66 -2.98
N ASP A 177 -8.03 10.88 -2.50
CA ASP A 177 -7.34 11.92 -3.28
C ASP A 177 -5.98 11.43 -3.79
N ALA A 178 -5.19 10.79 -2.92
CA ALA A 178 -3.91 10.19 -3.29
C ALA A 178 -4.06 9.07 -4.33
N THR A 179 -5.10 8.25 -4.20
CA THR A 179 -5.40 7.17 -5.14
C THR A 179 -5.81 7.74 -6.50
N TYR A 180 -6.66 8.76 -6.50
CA TYR A 180 -7.12 9.44 -7.70
C TYR A 180 -5.97 10.14 -8.44
N GLU A 181 -5.11 10.87 -7.71
CA GLU A 181 -3.94 11.57 -8.28
C GLU A 181 -2.96 10.61 -8.98
N LEU A 182 -2.87 9.38 -8.50
CA LEU A 182 -2.03 8.30 -9.05
C LEU A 182 -2.76 7.39 -10.05
N ASN A 183 -3.97 7.77 -10.47
CA ASN A 183 -4.84 7.02 -11.37
C ASN A 183 -5.06 5.55 -10.91
N GLY A 184 -5.28 5.35 -9.62
CA GLY A 184 -5.61 4.04 -9.06
C GLY A 184 -6.91 3.48 -9.65
N GLU A 185 -6.88 2.22 -10.08
CA GLU A 185 -8.04 1.59 -10.73
C GLU A 185 -9.14 1.17 -9.74
N ASN A 186 -8.77 0.99 -8.47
CA ASN A 186 -9.70 0.70 -7.39
C ASN A 186 -9.33 1.46 -6.12
N TYR A 187 -10.26 1.50 -5.18
CA TYR A 187 -10.03 1.93 -3.80
C TYR A 187 -10.55 0.84 -2.86
N VAL A 188 -9.79 0.51 -1.81
CA VAL A 188 -10.10 -0.62 -0.92
C VAL A 188 -10.50 -0.15 0.47
N PHE A 189 -11.52 -0.79 1.05
CA PHE A 189 -11.82 -0.72 2.48
C PHE A 189 -11.54 -2.10 3.10
N TRP A 190 -10.57 -2.16 4.01
CA TRP A 190 -10.35 -3.32 4.86
C TRP A 190 -10.59 -2.93 6.32
N GLY A 191 -11.66 -3.48 6.91
CA GLY A 191 -12.12 -3.14 8.24
C GLY A 191 -11.31 -3.79 9.37
N GLY A 192 -10.01 -3.51 9.46
CA GLY A 192 -9.12 -4.16 10.43
C GLY A 192 -9.51 -3.97 11.90
N ARG A 193 -10.23 -2.88 12.23
CA ARG A 193 -10.80 -2.60 13.56
C ARG A 193 -12.32 -2.46 13.54
N GLU A 194 -12.95 -2.71 12.40
CA GLU A 194 -14.38 -2.48 12.19
C GLU A 194 -15.16 -3.73 12.61
N GLY A 195 -15.23 -3.90 13.92
CA GLY A 195 -15.80 -5.04 14.61
C GLY A 195 -15.61 -4.85 16.11
N TYR A 196 -15.69 -5.95 16.86
CA TYR A 196 -15.68 -5.89 18.32
C TYR A 196 -14.74 -6.93 18.92
N GLU A 197 -14.27 -6.65 20.13
CA GLU A 197 -13.56 -7.62 20.97
C GLU A 197 -14.55 -8.37 21.90
N THR A 198 -15.60 -7.70 22.37
CA THR A 198 -16.64 -8.31 23.22
C THR A 198 -18.02 -7.72 22.93
N LEU A 199 -19.05 -8.58 22.94
CA LEU A 199 -20.44 -8.14 22.74
C LEU A 199 -21.00 -7.32 23.91
N LEU A 200 -20.38 -7.41 25.10
CA LEU A 200 -20.91 -6.79 26.32
C LEU A 200 -20.97 -5.26 26.26
N ASN A 201 -20.15 -4.63 25.42
CA ASN A 201 -20.06 -3.19 25.26
C ASN A 201 -20.25 -2.73 23.80
N THR A 202 -20.81 -3.58 22.96
CA THR A 202 -20.93 -3.35 21.51
C THR A 202 -22.40 -3.28 21.11
N ASP A 203 -22.83 -2.15 20.55
CA ASP A 203 -24.11 -2.07 19.83
C ASP A 203 -23.86 -2.35 18.35
N LEU A 204 -23.92 -3.64 17.98
CA LEU A 204 -23.66 -4.10 16.61
C LEU A 204 -24.52 -3.41 15.56
N ARG A 205 -25.78 -3.12 15.91
CA ARG A 205 -26.70 -2.48 14.96
C ARG A 205 -26.25 -1.05 14.72
N HIS A 206 -25.96 -0.30 15.78
CA HIS A 206 -25.49 1.06 15.66
C HIS A 206 -24.19 1.13 14.85
N GLU A 207 -23.21 0.30 15.18
CA GLU A 207 -21.91 0.28 14.50
C GLU A 207 -22.03 -0.06 13.01
N GLN A 208 -22.85 -1.03 12.64
CA GLN A 208 -23.11 -1.37 11.23
C GLN A 208 -23.82 -0.23 10.48
N GLU A 209 -24.80 0.43 11.10
CA GLU A 209 -25.46 1.60 10.52
C GLU A 209 -24.48 2.76 10.32
N GLN A 210 -23.55 2.96 11.26
CA GLN A 210 -22.49 3.97 11.14
C GLN A 210 -21.48 3.65 10.03
N MET A 211 -21.03 2.40 9.95
CA MET A 211 -20.18 1.96 8.85
C MET A 211 -20.84 2.14 7.49
N ALA A 212 -22.15 1.82 7.37
CA ALA A 212 -22.89 2.06 6.14
C ALA A 212 -22.91 3.55 5.77
N ARG A 213 -23.17 4.46 6.73
CA ARG A 213 -23.10 5.91 6.50
C ARG A 213 -21.70 6.35 6.08
N PHE A 214 -20.66 5.83 6.72
CA PHE A 214 -19.26 6.10 6.40
C PHE A 214 -18.92 5.74 4.94
N LEU A 215 -19.33 4.53 4.50
CA LEU A 215 -19.11 4.08 3.14
C LEU A 215 -19.94 4.87 2.11
N HIS A 216 -21.19 5.23 2.44
CA HIS A 216 -22.00 6.10 1.57
C HIS A 216 -21.34 7.46 1.36
N MET A 217 -20.84 8.10 2.43
CA MET A 217 -20.12 9.38 2.33
C MET A 217 -18.84 9.25 1.49
N ALA A 218 -18.15 8.11 1.54
CA ALA A 218 -16.96 7.89 0.72
C ALA A 218 -17.27 7.58 -0.75
N VAL A 219 -18.47 7.08 -1.07
CA VAL A 219 -18.94 6.89 -2.46
C VAL A 219 -19.40 8.22 -3.05
N ASP A 220 -20.03 9.07 -2.25
CA ASP A 220 -20.50 10.40 -2.68
C ASP A 220 -19.34 11.37 -2.97
N TYR A 221 -18.20 11.20 -2.30
CA TYR A 221 -16.97 11.97 -2.49
C TYR A 221 -16.20 11.50 -3.73
#